data_AF-A0A942DUK9-F1
#
_entry.id   AF-A0A942DUK9-F1
#
_cell.length_a   1.000
_cell.length_b   1.000
_cell.length_c   1.000
_cell.angle_alpha   90.00
_cell.angle_beta   90.00
_cell.angle_gamma   90.00
#
_symmetry.space_group_name_H-M   'P 1'
#
loop_
_entity.id
_entity.type
_entity.pdbx_description
1 polymer ?
#
loop_
_entity_poly.entity_id
_entity_poly.type
_entity_poly.pdbx_seq_one_letter_code
_entity_poly.pdbx_strand_id
1 'polypeptide(L)'
;MSSFSFVSQNTKRGAHFYEYRWSIEKFFRTAKQKLSLNDCQFRKQKLQENHLLNVLFAYALLQHERKQRKLKNVETAIERLKRLSFEGVKSHFMRSVQAFGVA
;
A
#
# COMPACT_ATOMS: atom_id res chain seq x y z
N MET A 1 18.85 11.05 -38.71
CA MET A 1 17.47 10.98 -38.16
C MET A 1 17.18 9.70 -37.35
N SER A 2 18.08 8.70 -37.30
CA SER A 2 17.89 7.45 -36.54
C SER A 2 18.16 7.58 -35.03
N SER A 3 19.09 8.44 -34.62
CA SER A 3 19.49 8.58 -33.21
C SER A 3 18.41 9.22 -32.33
N PHE A 4 17.60 10.13 -32.88
CA PHE A 4 16.55 10.84 -32.14
C PHE A 4 15.36 9.92 -31.79
N SER A 5 14.99 9.04 -32.71
CA SER A 5 13.96 8.01 -32.50
C SER A 5 14.39 6.96 -31.46
N PHE A 6 15.68 6.61 -31.44
CA PHE A 6 16.24 5.68 -30.45
C PHE A 6 16.27 6.27 -29.04
N VAL A 7 16.68 7.54 -28.89
CA VAL A 7 16.65 8.26 -27.60
C VAL A 7 15.21 8.44 -27.10
N SER A 8 14.26 8.76 -27.99
CA SER A 8 12.84 8.90 -27.67
C SER A 8 12.21 7.58 -27.19
N GLN A 9 12.57 6.44 -27.79
CA GLN A 9 12.09 5.13 -27.33
C GLN A 9 12.71 4.72 -25.99
N ASN A 10 14.00 5.00 -25.76
CA ASN A 10 14.65 4.71 -24.47
C ASN A 10 14.12 5.58 -23.33
N THR A 11 13.78 6.85 -23.58
CA THR A 11 13.14 7.71 -22.57
C THR A 11 11.74 7.22 -22.20
N LYS A 12 10.94 6.76 -23.17
CA LYS A 12 9.62 6.15 -22.91
C LYS A 12 9.73 4.85 -22.08
N ARG A 13 10.69 3.99 -22.39
CA ARG A 13 10.98 2.78 -21.59
C ARG A 13 11.46 3.12 -20.19
N GLY A 14 12.36 4.10 -20.06
CA GLY A 14 12.85 4.60 -18.77
C GLY A 14 11.72 5.12 -17.88
N ALA A 15 10.80 5.92 -18.45
CA ALA A 15 9.61 6.40 -17.75
C ALA A 15 8.73 5.24 -17.25
N HIS A 16 8.47 4.25 -18.12
CA HIS A 16 7.71 3.06 -17.76
C HIS A 16 8.34 2.29 -16.58
N PHE A 17 9.65 2.03 -16.60
CA PHE A 17 10.33 1.38 -15.46
C PHE A 17 10.27 2.21 -14.17
N TYR A 18 10.32 3.53 -14.31
CA TYR A 18 10.22 4.44 -13.17
C TYR A 18 8.83 4.39 -12.51
N GLU A 19 7.76 4.17 -13.27
CA GLU A 19 6.41 3.99 -12.73
C GLU A 19 6.27 2.74 -11.84
N TYR A 20 6.91 1.62 -12.22
CA TYR A 20 6.93 0.42 -11.36
C TYR A 20 7.66 0.71 -10.05
N ARG A 21 8.85 1.33 -10.12
CA ARG A 21 9.64 1.71 -8.95
C ARG A 21 8.88 2.69 -8.03
N TRP A 22 8.13 3.62 -8.61
CA TRP A 22 7.38 4.60 -7.83
C TRP A 22 6.33 3.99 -6.90
N SER A 23 5.83 2.79 -7.23
CA SER A 23 4.82 2.11 -6.42
C SER A 23 5.33 1.69 -5.03
N ILE A 24 6.58 1.20 -4.93
CA ILE A 24 7.17 0.87 -3.63
C ILE A 24 7.48 2.14 -2.81
N GLU A 25 7.83 3.24 -3.48
CA GLU A 25 8.09 4.52 -2.82
C GLU A 25 6.82 5.14 -2.22
N LYS A 26 5.69 4.99 -2.93
CA LYS A 26 4.35 5.33 -2.39
C LYS A 26 4.03 4.49 -1.16
N PHE A 27 4.28 3.17 -1.20
CA PHE A 27 4.10 2.31 -0.03
C PHE A 27 4.90 2.80 1.17
N PHE A 28 6.22 2.98 1.05
CA PHE A 28 7.06 3.40 2.17
C PHE A 28 6.65 4.77 2.73
N ARG A 29 6.26 5.70 1.88
CA ARG A 29 5.76 7.02 2.30
C ARG A 29 4.51 6.88 3.16
N THR A 30 3.47 6.19 2.67
CA THR A 30 2.23 5.99 3.41
C THR A 30 2.46 5.18 4.68
N ALA A 31 3.30 4.14 4.63
CA ALA A 31 3.60 3.29 5.77
C ALA A 31 4.28 4.07 6.91
N LYS A 32 5.27 4.91 6.59
CA LYS A 32 5.95 5.77 7.56
C LYS A 32 5.02 6.85 8.12
N GLN A 33 4.23 7.50 7.27
CA GLN A 33 3.43 8.67 7.66
C GLN A 33 2.08 8.32 8.31
N LYS A 34 1.48 7.18 7.96
CA LYS A 34 0.09 6.87 8.32
C LYS A 34 -0.10 5.51 9.00
N LEU A 35 0.85 4.58 8.85
CA LEU A 35 0.78 3.23 9.42
C LEU A 35 1.84 2.98 10.49
N SER A 36 2.49 4.03 11.00
CA SER A 36 3.42 3.96 12.13
C SER A 36 4.59 2.97 11.94
N LEU A 37 5.10 2.85 10.71
CA LEU A 37 6.29 2.03 10.45
C LEU A 37 7.51 2.51 11.26
N ASN A 38 7.66 3.83 11.45
CA ASN A 38 8.78 4.43 12.19
C ASN A 38 8.58 4.42 13.72
N ASP A 39 7.35 4.20 14.20
CA ASP A 39 7.03 4.36 15.62
C ASP A 39 7.19 3.03 16.41
N CYS A 40 7.84 2.03 15.81
CA CYS A 40 8.07 0.74 16.46
C CYS A 40 9.12 0.87 17.58
N GLN A 41 8.68 0.70 18.83
CA GLN A 41 9.56 0.77 20.01
C GLN A 41 9.91 -0.61 20.59
N PHE A 42 9.52 -1.70 19.91
CA PHE A 42 9.82 -3.05 20.37
C PHE A 42 11.31 -3.34 20.30
N ARG A 43 11.87 -3.95 21.36
CA ARG A 43 13.29 -4.34 21.42
C ARG A 43 13.56 -5.78 20.97
N LYS A 44 12.53 -6.64 20.99
CA LYS A 44 12.65 -8.05 20.59
C LYS A 44 12.45 -8.19 19.08
N GLN A 45 13.38 -8.86 18.40
CA GLN A 45 13.32 -9.08 16.93
C GLN A 45 11.96 -9.63 16.47
N LYS A 46 11.46 -10.68 17.11
CA LYS A 46 10.16 -11.29 16.76
C LYS A 46 9.00 -10.29 16.81
N LEU A 47 9.02 -9.33 17.74
CA LEU A 47 7.98 -8.30 17.83
C LEU A 47 8.15 -7.24 16.74
N GLN A 48 9.38 -6.91 16.35
CA GLN A 48 9.66 -6.01 15.24
C GLN A 48 9.20 -6.63 13.90
N GLU A 49 9.46 -7.93 13.69
CA GLU A 49 8.99 -8.67 12.52
C GLU A 49 7.47 -8.70 12.46
N ASN A 50 6.80 -9.00 13.58
CA ASN A 50 5.34 -8.96 13.65
C ASN A 50 4.77 -7.55 13.37
N HIS A 51 5.40 -6.50 13.89
CA HIS A 51 5.02 -5.12 13.58
C HIS A 51 5.12 -4.84 12.08
N LEU A 52 6.23 -5.23 11.45
CA LEU A 52 6.42 -5.07 10.01
C LEU A 52 5.34 -5.82 9.20
N LEU A 53 5.04 -7.07 9.57
CA LEU A 53 3.98 -7.86 8.93
C LEU A 53 2.62 -7.17 9.07
N ASN A 54 2.30 -6.63 10.25
CA ASN A 54 1.05 -5.90 10.48
C ASN A 54 0.97 -4.62 9.62
N VAL A 55 2.06 -3.86 9.47
CA VAL A 55 2.11 -2.68 8.60
C VAL A 55 1.90 -3.06 7.13
N LEU A 56 2.56 -4.12 6.66
CA LEU A 56 2.40 -4.63 5.29
C LEU A 56 0.97 -5.08 5.05
N PHE A 57 0.39 -5.81 5.99
CA PHE A 57 -0.97 -6.31 5.92
C PHE A 57 -2.00 -5.18 5.94
N ALA A 58 -1.84 -4.19 6.81
CA ALA A 58 -2.69 -3.00 6.85
C ALA A 58 -2.66 -2.24 5.51
N TYR A 59 -1.48 -2.09 4.90
CA TYR A 59 -1.37 -1.47 3.58
C TYR A 59 -2.05 -2.29 2.48
N ALA A 60 -1.92 -3.63 2.52
CA ALA A 60 -2.60 -4.53 1.57
C ALA A 60 -4.13 -4.40 1.66
N LEU A 61 -4.69 -4.33 2.88
CA LEU A 61 -6.12 -4.09 3.10
C LEU A 61 -6.57 -2.75 2.53
N LEU A 62 -5.79 -1.68 2.74
CA LEU A 62 -6.10 -0.36 2.21
C LEU A 62 -6.03 -0.32 0.68
N GLN A 63 -5.07 -1.03 0.07
CA GLN A 63 -5.00 -1.18 -1.37
C GLN A 63 -6.17 -1.98 -1.93
N HIS A 64 -6.60 -3.03 -1.24
CA HIS A 64 -7.79 -3.79 -1.59
C HIS A 64 -9.03 -2.87 -1.54
N GLU A 65 -9.21 -2.12 -0.46
CA GLU A 65 -10.30 -1.18 -0.30
C GLU A 65 -10.30 -0.09 -1.38
N ARG A 66 -9.12 0.45 -1.70
CA ARG A 66 -8.95 1.42 -2.79
C ARG A 66 -9.42 0.83 -4.12
N LYS A 67 -9.04 -0.42 -4.43
CA LYS A 67 -9.44 -1.09 -5.67
C LYS A 67 -10.93 -1.40 -5.70
N GLN A 68 -11.48 -1.99 -4.63
CA GLN A 68 -12.90 -2.35 -4.54
C GLN A 68 -13.82 -1.14 -4.73
N ARG A 69 -13.45 0.01 -4.16
CA ARG A 69 -14.26 1.23 -4.22
C ARG A 69 -13.78 2.26 -5.24
N LYS A 70 -12.81 1.90 -6.09
CA LYS A 70 -12.23 2.79 -7.12
C LYS A 70 -11.78 4.15 -6.55
N LEU A 71 -11.19 4.14 -5.35
CA LEU A 71 -10.71 5.36 -4.70
C LEU A 71 -9.44 5.90 -5.37
N LYS A 72 -9.25 7.21 -5.30
CA LYS A 72 -8.13 7.90 -5.98
C LYS A 72 -6.76 7.42 -5.48
N ASN A 73 -6.58 7.30 -4.17
CA ASN A 73 -5.30 6.93 -3.55
C ASN A 73 -5.54 6.16 -2.24
N VAL A 74 -4.45 5.68 -1.61
CA VAL A 74 -4.54 4.86 -0.40
C VAL A 74 -4.96 5.72 0.79
N GLU A 75 -4.58 6.99 0.81
CA GLU A 75 -4.89 7.94 1.86
C GLU A 75 -6.40 8.18 1.99
N THR A 76 -7.11 8.30 0.87
CA THR A 76 -8.59 8.37 0.86
C THR A 76 -9.24 7.09 1.42
N ALA A 77 -8.63 5.93 1.20
CA ALA A 77 -9.09 4.68 1.81
C ALA A 77 -8.90 4.69 3.34
N ILE A 78 -7.77 5.23 3.82
CA ILE A 78 -7.51 5.41 5.26
C ILE A 78 -8.56 6.33 5.88
N GLU A 79 -8.80 7.50 5.30
CA GLU A 79 -9.78 8.46 5.81
C GLU A 79 -11.19 7.88 5.88
N ARG A 80 -11.58 7.08 4.86
CA ARG A 80 -12.85 6.37 4.86
C ARG A 80 -12.92 5.36 6.01
N LEU A 81 -11.93 4.49 6.16
CA LEU A 81 -11.94 3.46 7.21
C LEU A 81 -11.93 4.07 8.61
N LYS A 82 -11.24 5.22 8.80
CA LYS A 82 -11.26 5.98 10.06
C LYS A 82 -12.64 6.53 10.44
N ARG A 83 -13.54 6.73 9.47
CA ARG A 83 -14.92 7.18 9.73
C ARG A 83 -15.85 6.03 10.10
N LEU A 84 -15.44 4.77 9.91
CA LEU A 84 -16.23 3.63 10.32
C LEU A 84 -16.06 3.38 11.82
N SER A 85 -17.12 2.89 12.46
CA SER A 85 -17.01 2.33 13.81
C SER A 85 -16.11 1.09 13.79
N PHE A 86 -15.61 0.70 14.97
CA PHE A 86 -14.82 -0.53 15.12
C PHE A 86 -15.54 -1.76 14.51
N GLU A 87 -16.84 -1.92 14.78
CA GLU A 87 -17.64 -3.00 14.19
C GLU A 87 -17.76 -2.90 12.67
N GLY A 88 -17.82 -1.68 12.13
CA GLY A 88 -17.78 -1.42 10.69
C GLY A 88 -16.45 -1.84 10.06
N VAL A 89 -15.33 -1.52 10.73
CA VAL A 89 -13.98 -1.92 10.30
C VAL A 89 -13.80 -3.43 10.41
N LYS A 90 -14.23 -4.05 11.52
CA LYS A 90 -14.18 -5.50 11.73
C LYS A 90 -14.97 -6.27 10.69
N SER A 91 -16.21 -5.86 10.42
CA SER A 91 -17.06 -6.46 9.37
C SER A 91 -16.46 -6.28 7.97
N HIS A 92 -15.77 -5.17 7.74
CA HIS A 92 -15.03 -4.96 6.50
C HIS A 92 -13.83 -5.91 6.40
N PHE A 93 -13.06 -6.01 7.47
CA PHE A 93 -11.92 -6.89 7.59
C PHE A 93 -12.30 -8.35 7.32
N MET A 94 -13.35 -8.87 7.98
CA MET A 94 -13.82 -10.24 7.78
C MET A 94 -14.21 -10.53 6.32
N ARG A 95 -14.81 -9.56 5.61
CA ARG A 95 -15.09 -9.68 4.17
C ARG A 95 -13.82 -9.67 3.32
N SER A 96 -12.83 -8.87 3.69
CA SER A 96 -11.54 -8.86 3.00
C SER A 96 -10.78 -10.18 3.23
N VAL A 97 -10.87 -10.80 4.41
CA VAL A 97 -10.23 -12.11 4.70
C VAL A 97 -10.77 -13.21 3.77
N GLN A 98 -12.07 -13.24 3.49
CA GLN A 98 -12.64 -14.14 2.48
C GLN A 98 -12.01 -13.93 1.09
N ALA A 99 -11.66 -12.69 0.74
CA ALA A 99 -10.98 -12.38 -0.51
C ALA A 99 -9.48 -12.75 -0.52
N PHE A 100 -8.85 -12.94 0.65
CA PHE A 100 -7.46 -13.39 0.79
C PHE A 100 -7.33 -14.92 0.96
N GLY A 101 -8.44 -15.67 0.91
CA GLY A 101 -8.42 -17.13 0.77
C GLY A 101 -8.11 -17.90 2.06
N VAL A 102 -8.30 -17.29 3.23
CA VAL A 102 -8.29 -18.06 4.49
C VAL A 102 -9.70 -18.61 4.71
N ALA A 103 -9.85 -19.91 4.44
CA ALA A 103 -11.04 -20.70 4.74
C ALA A 103 -11.23 -20.87 6.25
#